data_AF-A0A9P4UZK3-F1
#
_entry.id   AF-A0A9P4UZK3-F1
#
_cell.length_a   1.000
_cell.length_b   1.000
_cell.length_c   1.000
_cell.angle_alpha   90.00
_cell.angle_beta   90.00
_cell.angle_gamma   90.00
#
_symmetry.space_group_name_H-M   'P 1'
#
loop_
_entity.id
_entity.type
_entity.pdbx_description
1 polymer ?
#
loop_
_entity_poly.entity_id
_entity_poly.type
_entity_poly.pdbx_seq_one_letter_code
_entity_poly.pdbx_strand_id
1 'polypeptide(L)'
;MRFPSIPTLVSTFHAFANTTFRATPVFGRSLIHTPPRISPLRSMTIPFLSALFGSSSSKMTDNTNYPVQKTEGEWQTQLSPEQFRILRQKGTEAPSSGEYDKHYPKEGVYSCAACEAPLYKANHKFDSGCGWPAFWDAVPDAVGQRPDPSLGMMRVEIVCNNCGGHLGHIFKGEKFGNPKDERHCVNSVSINFGSDDKKEEAK
;
A
#
# COMPACT_ATOMS: atom_id res chain seq x y z
N MET A 1 -42.16 -39.41 -32.85
CA MET A 1 -42.31 -40.62 -32.02
C MET A 1 -41.23 -40.60 -30.93
N ARG A 2 -41.65 -40.87 -29.69
CA ARG A 2 -40.88 -41.35 -28.52
C ARG A 2 -39.81 -40.44 -27.88
N PHE A 3 -40.26 -39.73 -26.84
CA PHE A 3 -39.57 -39.62 -25.52
C PHE A 3 -39.38 -41.02 -24.91
N PRO A 4 -38.38 -41.29 -24.02
CA PRO A 4 -38.45 -40.85 -22.61
C PRO A 4 -37.11 -40.68 -21.85
N SER A 5 -37.13 -39.94 -20.73
CA SER A 5 -36.45 -40.24 -19.44
C SER A 5 -36.46 -38.99 -18.54
N ILE A 6 -36.56 -38.96 -17.21
CA ILE A 6 -36.88 -39.81 -16.06
C ILE A 6 -37.17 -38.77 -14.94
N PRO A 7 -38.07 -39.00 -13.97
CA PRO A 7 -38.35 -38.07 -12.88
C PRO A 7 -37.42 -38.33 -11.68
N THR A 8 -37.02 -37.28 -10.97
CA THR A 8 -36.42 -37.41 -9.62
C THR A 8 -37.22 -36.59 -8.61
N LEU A 9 -37.75 -37.35 -7.66
CA LEU A 9 -38.56 -36.96 -6.52
C LEU A 9 -37.66 -36.68 -5.29
N VAL A 10 -38.15 -35.76 -4.45
CA VAL A 10 -38.04 -35.73 -2.98
C VAL A 10 -36.70 -35.33 -2.36
N SER A 11 -36.73 -34.24 -1.61
CA SER A 11 -36.22 -34.26 -0.24
C SER A 11 -36.97 -33.22 0.61
N THR A 12 -37.95 -33.70 1.38
CA THR A 12 -38.59 -32.98 2.48
C THR A 12 -37.92 -33.41 3.77
N PHE A 13 -37.33 -32.47 4.51
CA PHE A 13 -37.01 -32.66 5.92
C PHE A 13 -37.62 -31.51 6.74
N HIS A 14 -38.61 -31.88 7.55
CA HIS A 14 -39.12 -31.14 8.69
C HIS A 14 -38.37 -31.57 9.96
N ALA A 15 -38.01 -30.61 10.80
CA ALA A 15 -37.95 -30.70 12.28
C ALA A 15 -37.79 -29.25 12.78
N PHE A 16 -38.76 -28.58 13.44
CA PHE A 16 -39.22 -28.73 14.83
C PHE A 16 -38.05 -28.85 15.84
N ALA A 17 -37.95 -28.13 16.94
CA ALA A 17 -38.69 -27.01 17.54
C ALA A 17 -37.82 -26.42 18.67
N ASN A 18 -38.11 -25.16 19.02
CA ASN A 18 -38.08 -24.49 20.34
C ASN A 18 -37.14 -24.98 21.45
N THR A 19 -36.45 -24.01 22.09
CA THR A 19 -36.53 -23.83 23.56
C THR A 19 -36.18 -22.37 23.93
N THR A 20 -37.15 -21.70 24.56
CA THR A 20 -37.06 -20.41 25.26
C THR A 20 -36.79 -20.64 26.77
N PHE A 21 -36.66 -19.53 27.51
CA PHE A 21 -36.59 -19.36 28.99
C PHE A 21 -35.17 -19.24 29.56
N ARG A 22 -34.85 -18.36 30.53
CA ARG A 22 -35.65 -17.43 31.34
C ARG A 22 -34.71 -16.37 31.91
N ALA A 23 -35.14 -15.12 31.98
CA ALA A 23 -34.53 -14.11 32.83
C ALA A 23 -34.95 -14.32 34.30
N THR A 24 -34.03 -14.10 35.23
CA THR A 24 -34.33 -13.93 36.66
C THR A 24 -33.75 -12.61 37.14
N PRO A 25 -34.53 -11.77 37.83
CA PRO A 25 -33.99 -10.57 38.46
C PRO A 25 -33.99 -10.65 40.00
N VAL A 26 -33.07 -9.88 40.57
CA VAL A 26 -33.00 -9.21 41.89
C VAL A 26 -32.87 -10.01 43.20
N PHE A 27 -31.84 -9.63 43.97
CA PHE A 27 -31.86 -8.98 45.30
C PHE A 27 -30.82 -9.56 46.26
N GLY A 28 -29.90 -8.72 46.73
CA GLY A 28 -28.93 -9.07 47.77
C GLY A 28 -28.07 -7.88 48.18
N ARG A 29 -28.65 -6.98 48.99
CA ARG A 29 -27.93 -5.95 49.76
C ARG A 29 -26.99 -6.62 50.76
N SER A 30 -25.76 -6.12 50.88
CA SER A 30 -25.21 -5.76 52.21
C SER A 30 -24.05 -4.79 52.09
N LEU A 31 -24.24 -3.70 52.82
CA LEU A 31 -23.30 -2.63 53.09
C LEU A 31 -22.27 -3.14 54.11
N ILE A 32 -20.98 -3.04 53.82
CA ILE A 32 -19.97 -2.95 54.88
C ILE A 32 -19.00 -1.82 54.52
N HIS A 33 -19.00 -0.87 55.42
CA HIS A 33 -18.27 0.38 55.48
C HIS A 33 -16.84 0.11 55.97
N THR A 34 -15.82 0.51 55.22
CA THR A 34 -14.44 0.62 55.72
C THR A 34 -13.95 2.06 55.57
N PRO A 35 -13.38 2.67 56.62
CA PRO A 35 -13.00 4.08 56.63
C PRO A 35 -11.76 4.35 55.75
N PRO A 36 -11.58 5.60 55.26
CA PRO A 36 -10.44 5.97 54.44
C PRO A 36 -9.17 6.07 55.28
N ARG A 37 -8.07 5.50 54.76
CA ARG A 37 -6.73 5.70 55.30
C ARG A 37 -6.17 7.02 54.78
N ILE A 38 -6.11 8.03 55.64
CA ILE A 38 -5.51 9.33 55.37
C ILE A 38 -3.99 9.14 55.31
N SER A 39 -3.39 9.31 54.13
CA SER A 39 -1.95 9.46 53.96
C SER A 39 -1.56 10.94 54.00
N PRO A 40 -0.48 11.33 54.69
CA PRO A 40 -0.06 12.73 54.79
C PRO A 40 0.40 13.26 53.44
N LEU A 41 -0.08 14.46 53.09
CA LEU A 41 0.37 15.22 51.92
C LEU A 41 1.85 15.58 52.12
N ARG A 42 2.74 14.81 51.50
CA ARG A 42 4.14 15.22 51.37
C ARG A 42 4.21 16.25 50.25
N SER A 43 4.32 17.51 50.64
CA SER A 43 4.74 18.60 49.78
C SER A 43 6.02 18.20 49.05
N MET A 44 5.93 18.10 47.73
CA MET A 44 7.09 18.10 46.84
C MET A 44 6.82 19.14 45.78
N THR A 45 7.47 20.29 45.96
CA THR A 45 7.80 21.25 44.92
C THR A 45 8.44 20.50 43.76
N ILE A 46 7.72 20.31 42.66
CA ILE A 46 8.28 19.74 41.44
C ILE A 46 8.98 20.89 40.69
N PRO A 47 10.30 20.81 40.49
CA PRO A 47 11.03 21.80 39.71
C PRO A 47 10.62 21.67 38.24
N PHE A 48 10.63 22.83 37.59
CA PHE A 48 10.74 23.00 36.15
C PHE A 48 11.63 21.92 35.52
N LEU A 49 11.06 20.95 34.79
CA LEU A 49 11.81 20.09 33.88
C LEU A 49 11.02 19.82 32.61
N SER A 50 11.39 20.58 31.59
CA SER A 50 11.14 20.34 30.19
C SER A 50 11.57 18.91 29.80
N ALA A 51 10.61 18.01 29.66
CA ALA A 51 10.72 16.76 28.93
C ALA A 51 9.25 16.39 28.63
N LEU A 52 8.80 16.14 27.41
CA LEU A 52 9.24 15.07 26.52
C LEU A 52 8.65 15.32 25.12
N PHE A 53 9.37 16.04 24.26
CA PHE A 53 9.21 15.87 22.80
C PHE A 53 10.22 14.82 22.36
N GLY A 54 9.90 13.56 22.63
CA GLY A 54 10.66 12.40 22.18
C GLY A 54 9.84 11.58 21.20
N SER A 55 9.55 12.14 20.01
CA SER A 55 9.04 11.34 18.90
C SER A 55 10.14 10.39 18.44
N SER A 56 10.19 9.20 19.03
CA SER A 56 10.95 8.07 18.48
C SER A 56 10.30 7.67 17.16
N SER A 57 10.76 8.27 16.07
CA SER A 57 10.48 7.78 14.73
C SER A 57 11.25 6.47 14.56
N SER A 58 10.57 5.35 14.80
CA SER A 58 11.05 4.03 14.45
C SER A 58 11.18 3.96 12.93
N LYS A 59 12.36 4.34 12.42
CA LYS A 59 12.76 4.02 11.06
C LYS A 59 12.85 2.50 10.96
N MET A 60 11.79 1.86 10.46
CA MET A 60 11.91 0.51 9.93
C MET A 60 12.84 0.59 8.72
N THR A 61 14.12 0.32 8.94
CA THR A 61 15.07 0.03 7.88
C THR A 61 14.72 -1.33 7.32
N ASP A 62 14.03 -1.31 6.20
CA ASP A 62 13.83 -2.47 5.36
C ASP A 62 15.20 -3.04 4.97
N ASN A 63 15.49 -4.25 5.47
CA ASN A 63 16.81 -4.88 5.43
C ASN A 63 17.06 -5.60 4.09
N THR A 64 16.73 -4.94 2.97
CA THR A 64 17.07 -5.41 1.63
C THR A 64 18.24 -4.61 1.10
N ASN A 65 19.34 -5.30 0.80
CA ASN A 65 20.50 -4.71 0.17
C ASN A 65 20.21 -4.45 -1.31
N TYR A 66 19.84 -3.21 -1.63
CA TYR A 66 19.68 -2.74 -3.01
C TYR A 66 21.04 -2.42 -3.65
N PRO A 67 21.18 -2.55 -4.98
CA PRO A 67 22.40 -2.15 -5.68
C PRO A 67 22.80 -0.68 -5.44
N VAL A 68 21.82 0.23 -5.41
CA VAL A 68 22.05 1.65 -5.10
C VAL A 68 21.83 1.89 -3.61
N GLN A 69 22.93 2.19 -2.93
CA GLN A 69 22.96 2.54 -1.51
C GLN A 69 23.27 4.02 -1.35
N LYS A 70 22.33 4.77 -0.77
CA LYS A 70 22.50 6.18 -0.39
C LYS A 70 21.76 6.44 0.91
N THR A 71 22.27 7.37 1.69
CA THR A 71 21.64 7.87 2.91
C THR A 71 20.39 8.70 2.58
N GLU A 72 19.49 8.85 3.56
CA GLU A 72 18.32 9.69 3.39
C GLU A 72 18.67 11.17 3.12
N GLY A 73 19.78 11.68 3.66
CA GLY A 73 20.22 13.06 3.39
C GLY A 73 20.69 13.26 1.95
N GLU A 74 21.38 12.27 1.38
CA GLU A 74 21.77 12.29 -0.04
C GLU A 74 20.53 12.24 -0.95
N TRP A 75 19.54 11.40 -0.61
CA TRP A 75 18.27 11.36 -1.33
C TRP A 75 17.51 12.68 -1.24
N GLN A 76 17.44 13.33 -0.07
CA GLN A 76 16.81 14.64 0.09
C GLN A 76 17.50 15.74 -0.72
N THR A 77 18.80 15.61 -0.99
CA THR A 77 19.56 16.56 -1.81
C THR A 77 19.33 16.33 -3.31
N GLN A 78 19.18 15.06 -3.72
CA GLN A 78 19.00 14.68 -5.13
C GLN A 78 17.54 14.82 -5.60
N LEU A 79 16.58 14.46 -4.75
CA LEU A 79 15.16 14.39 -5.10
C LEU A 79 14.44 15.69 -4.79
N SER A 80 13.42 16.02 -5.59
CA SER A 80 12.47 17.05 -5.19
C SER A 80 11.73 16.63 -3.90
N PRO A 81 11.16 17.57 -3.12
CA PRO A 81 10.42 17.23 -1.91
C PRO A 81 9.30 16.20 -2.15
N GLU A 82 8.60 16.32 -3.28
CA GLU A 82 7.52 15.41 -3.65
C GLU A 82 8.03 14.03 -4.08
N GLN A 83 9.12 13.99 -4.86
CA GLN A 83 9.81 12.74 -5.19
C GLN A 83 10.28 12.02 -3.93
N PHE A 84 10.88 12.74 -2.99
CA PHE A 84 11.32 12.17 -1.72
C PHE A 84 10.14 11.62 -0.90
N ARG A 85 9.04 12.38 -0.81
CA ARG A 85 7.81 11.96 -0.12
C ARG A 85 7.25 10.66 -0.70
N ILE A 86 7.20 10.54 -2.02
CA ILE A 86 6.65 9.36 -2.69
C ILE A 86 7.65 8.20 -2.62
N LEU A 87 8.86 8.36 -3.16
CA LEU A 87 9.84 7.27 -3.32
C LEU A 87 10.41 6.78 -1.98
N ARG A 88 10.59 7.66 -0.98
CA ARG A 88 11.26 7.30 0.29
C ARG A 88 10.29 7.20 1.46
N GLN A 89 9.25 8.04 1.49
CA GLN A 89 8.26 8.04 2.57
C GLN A 89 6.97 7.28 2.22
N LYS A 90 6.95 6.56 1.09
CA LYS A 90 5.81 5.76 0.60
C LYS A 90 4.52 6.57 0.46
N GLY A 91 4.67 7.85 0.10
CA GLY A 91 3.56 8.72 -0.22
C GLY A 91 2.89 8.33 -1.54
N THR A 92 1.69 8.85 -1.75
CA THR A 92 0.96 8.75 -3.03
C THR A 92 0.62 10.16 -3.52
N GLU A 93 0.77 10.42 -4.82
CA GLU A 93 0.32 11.67 -5.45
C GLU A 93 -1.21 11.70 -5.58
N ALA A 94 -1.81 12.88 -5.78
CA ALA A 94 -3.24 12.98 -5.99
C ALA A 94 -3.65 12.27 -7.31
N PRO A 95 -4.85 11.66 -7.38
CA PRO A 95 -5.31 11.06 -8.62
C PRO A 95 -5.43 12.12 -9.72
N SER A 96 -5.04 11.75 -10.93
CA SER A 96 -5.09 12.52 -12.16
C SER A 96 -4.23 13.80 -12.16
N SER A 97 -3.31 13.96 -11.20
CA SER A 97 -2.41 15.11 -11.14
C SER A 97 -1.04 14.87 -11.78
N GLY A 98 -0.66 13.62 -11.98
CA GLY A 98 0.65 13.23 -12.50
C GLY A 98 0.81 13.52 -13.99
N GLU A 99 2.02 13.94 -14.39
CA GLU A 99 2.40 14.21 -15.79
C GLU A 99 2.13 13.01 -16.72
N TYR A 100 2.39 11.80 -16.23
CA TYR A 100 2.36 10.59 -17.04
C TYR A 100 1.04 9.82 -16.98
N ASP A 101 0.02 10.30 -16.26
CA ASP A 101 -1.29 9.63 -16.18
C ASP A 101 -1.90 9.49 -17.59
N LYS A 102 -2.04 10.62 -18.29
CA LYS A 102 -2.59 10.68 -19.67
C LYS A 102 -1.54 10.66 -20.77
N HIS A 103 -0.30 10.30 -20.44
CA HIS A 103 0.79 10.21 -21.40
C HIS A 103 0.85 8.80 -22.01
N TYR A 104 0.72 8.67 -23.34
CA TYR A 104 0.70 7.38 -24.04
C TYR A 104 1.61 7.40 -25.29
N PRO A 105 2.93 7.44 -25.11
CA PRO A 105 3.88 7.38 -26.22
C PRO A 105 3.87 5.98 -26.87
N LYS A 106 4.25 5.90 -28.14
CA LYS A 106 4.34 4.62 -28.86
C LYS A 106 5.57 3.80 -28.43
N GLU A 107 6.67 4.49 -28.16
CA GLU A 107 7.98 3.92 -27.80
C GLU A 107 8.65 4.76 -26.71
N GLY A 108 9.77 4.29 -26.17
CA GLY A 108 10.43 4.88 -25.01
C GLY A 108 10.29 4.07 -23.72
N VAL A 109 11.00 4.54 -22.70
CA VAL A 109 11.18 3.85 -21.42
C VAL A 109 10.85 4.80 -20.27
N TYR A 110 10.12 4.28 -19.29
CA TYR A 110 9.94 4.92 -17.99
C TYR A 110 11.00 4.37 -17.03
N SER A 111 11.82 5.27 -16.50
CA SER A 111 12.88 4.97 -15.55
C SER A 111 12.53 5.46 -14.15
N CYS A 112 13.14 4.87 -13.12
CA CYS A 112 12.98 5.34 -11.74
C CYS A 112 13.48 6.78 -11.61
N ALA A 113 12.66 7.67 -11.04
CA ALA A 113 13.06 9.07 -10.86
C ALA A 113 14.22 9.25 -9.87
N ALA A 114 14.50 8.26 -9.02
CA ALA A 114 15.61 8.32 -8.06
C ALA A 114 16.95 7.79 -8.59
N CYS A 115 16.94 6.62 -9.22
CA CYS A 115 18.16 5.92 -9.61
C CYS A 115 18.30 5.70 -11.12
N GLU A 116 17.35 6.22 -11.91
CA GLU A 116 17.35 6.18 -13.38
C GLU A 116 17.29 4.77 -14.00
N ALA A 117 17.17 3.72 -13.18
CA ALA A 117 17.02 2.35 -13.65
C ALA A 117 15.73 2.21 -14.48
N PRO A 118 15.76 1.49 -15.62
CA PRO A 118 14.58 1.27 -16.45
C PRO A 118 13.56 0.42 -15.71
N LEU A 119 12.30 0.86 -15.67
CA LEU A 119 11.22 0.18 -14.96
C LEU A 119 10.15 -0.38 -15.91
N TYR A 120 9.69 0.44 -16.85
CA TYR A 120 8.58 0.09 -17.74
C TYR A 120 8.85 0.53 -19.17
N LYS A 121 8.30 -0.19 -20.14
CA LYS A 121 8.30 0.22 -21.54
C LYS A 121 7.00 0.95 -21.87
N ALA A 122 7.06 1.89 -22.81
CA ALA A 122 5.90 2.63 -23.29
C ALA A 122 4.74 1.74 -23.76
N ASN A 123 5.07 0.68 -24.52
CA ASN A 123 4.09 -0.28 -25.04
C ASN A 123 3.43 -1.15 -23.95
N HIS A 124 3.94 -1.12 -22.71
CA HIS A 124 3.31 -1.80 -21.58
C HIS A 124 2.30 -0.90 -20.85
N LYS A 125 2.24 0.38 -21.19
CA LYS A 125 1.28 1.32 -20.60
C LYS A 125 -0.10 1.14 -21.22
N PHE A 126 -1.14 1.26 -20.40
CA PHE A 126 -2.53 1.19 -20.86
C PHE A 126 -3.43 2.13 -20.04
N ASP A 127 -4.60 2.45 -20.58
CA ASP A 127 -5.60 3.23 -19.85
C ASP A 127 -6.44 2.30 -18.96
N SER A 128 -6.28 2.45 -17.65
CA SER A 128 -7.07 1.72 -16.65
C SER A 128 -8.15 2.57 -16.00
N GLY A 129 -8.14 3.89 -16.22
CA GLY A 129 -9.00 4.84 -15.51
C GLY A 129 -8.71 5.00 -14.02
N CYS A 130 -7.58 4.49 -13.49
CA CYS A 130 -7.30 4.56 -12.06
C CYS A 130 -6.83 5.95 -11.56
N GLY A 131 -6.49 6.87 -12.46
CA GLY A 131 -5.98 8.21 -12.13
C GLY A 131 -4.47 8.27 -11.89
N TRP A 132 -3.74 7.20 -12.22
CA TRP A 132 -2.29 7.16 -12.20
C TRP A 132 -1.79 6.37 -13.42
N PRO A 133 -0.53 6.56 -13.85
CA PRO A 133 0.10 5.68 -14.83
C PRO A 133 -0.11 4.20 -14.51
N ALA A 134 -0.64 3.45 -15.48
CA ALA A 134 -0.92 2.03 -15.36
C ALA A 134 -0.13 1.21 -16.38
N PHE A 135 0.57 0.19 -15.90
CA PHE A 135 1.35 -0.74 -16.73
C PHE A 135 0.92 -2.19 -16.48
N TRP A 136 0.94 -3.02 -17.51
CA TRP A 136 0.62 -4.44 -17.38
C TRP A 136 1.86 -5.34 -17.23
N ASP A 137 3.06 -4.81 -17.49
CA ASP A 137 4.32 -5.52 -17.29
C ASP A 137 5.49 -4.56 -17.09
N ALA A 138 6.46 -4.99 -16.27
CA ALA A 138 7.71 -4.28 -16.03
C ALA A 138 8.85 -4.83 -16.90
N VAL A 139 9.97 -4.11 -16.96
CA VAL A 139 11.24 -4.70 -17.41
C VAL A 139 11.61 -5.85 -16.46
N PRO A 140 12.12 -6.99 -16.97
CA PRO A 140 12.51 -8.12 -16.12
C PRO A 140 13.40 -7.67 -14.95
N ASP A 141 13.07 -8.16 -13.75
CA ASP A 141 13.77 -7.87 -12.50
C ASP A 141 13.84 -6.39 -12.08
N ALA A 142 13.15 -5.47 -12.76
CA ALA A 142 13.21 -4.04 -12.43
C ALA A 142 12.34 -3.65 -11.21
N VAL A 143 11.26 -4.40 -10.97
CA VAL A 143 10.24 -4.07 -9.95
C VAL A 143 10.08 -5.23 -8.97
N GLY A 144 10.22 -4.93 -7.69
CA GLY A 144 9.99 -5.85 -6.58
C GLY A 144 8.59 -5.70 -6.01
N GLN A 145 8.08 -6.75 -5.36
CA GLN A 145 6.76 -6.77 -4.74
C GLN A 145 6.86 -7.00 -3.24
N ARG A 146 6.05 -6.29 -2.46
CA ARG A 146 6.05 -6.33 -0.99
C ARG A 146 4.65 -6.28 -0.41
N PRO A 147 4.34 -7.07 0.64
CA PRO A 147 3.09 -6.91 1.35
C PRO A 147 2.99 -5.52 1.99
N ASP A 148 1.86 -4.84 1.80
CA ASP A 148 1.53 -3.56 2.41
C ASP A 148 0.21 -3.69 3.20
N PRO A 149 0.27 -3.91 4.53
CA PRO A 149 -0.90 -4.02 5.40
C PRO A 149 -1.45 -2.66 5.87
N SER A 150 -1.03 -1.55 5.26
CA SER A 150 -1.48 -0.20 5.66
C SER A 150 -2.98 0.01 5.42
N LEU A 151 -3.56 0.97 6.15
CA LEU A 151 -4.97 1.38 6.03
C LEU A 151 -5.99 0.24 6.24
N GLY A 152 -5.60 -0.83 6.95
CA GLY A 152 -6.48 -1.97 7.23
C GLY A 152 -6.76 -2.86 6.02
N MET A 153 -6.00 -2.72 4.93
CA MET A 153 -6.13 -3.50 3.71
C MET A 153 -4.82 -4.25 3.42
N MET A 154 -4.93 -5.45 2.84
CA MET A 154 -3.76 -6.18 2.32
C MET A 154 -3.56 -5.81 0.86
N ARG A 155 -2.56 -4.97 0.58
CA ARG A 155 -2.14 -4.62 -0.78
C ARG A 155 -0.75 -5.17 -1.05
N VAL A 156 -0.33 -5.12 -2.32
CA VAL A 156 1.03 -5.45 -2.73
C VAL A 156 1.68 -4.18 -3.26
N GLU A 157 2.60 -3.62 -2.48
CA GLU A 157 3.45 -2.51 -2.87
C GLU A 157 4.42 -2.97 -3.97
N ILE A 158 4.65 -2.12 -4.96
CA ILE A 158 5.74 -2.25 -5.93
C ILE A 158 6.85 -1.26 -5.63
N VAL A 159 8.09 -1.75 -5.65
CA VAL A 159 9.30 -0.97 -5.38
C VAL A 159 10.32 -1.13 -6.52
N CYS A 160 11.20 -0.16 -6.71
CA CYS A 160 12.34 -0.30 -7.62
C CYS A 160 13.35 -1.29 -7.03
N ASN A 161 13.69 -2.36 -7.75
CA ASN A 161 14.69 -3.34 -7.30
C ASN A 161 16.13 -2.79 -7.28
N ASN A 162 16.38 -1.62 -7.89
CA ASN A 162 17.71 -1.03 -7.92
C ASN A 162 18.01 -0.12 -6.71
N CYS A 163 17.00 0.58 -6.16
CA CYS A 163 17.21 1.53 -5.05
C CYS A 163 16.19 1.43 -3.91
N GLY A 164 15.17 0.58 -4.05
CA GLY A 164 14.10 0.40 -3.09
C GLY A 164 13.06 1.52 -3.03
N GLY A 165 13.08 2.43 -3.98
CA GLY A 165 12.08 3.51 -4.05
C GLY A 165 10.67 2.95 -4.23
N HIS A 166 9.71 3.46 -3.46
CA HIS A 166 8.29 3.19 -3.62
C HIS A 166 7.78 3.72 -4.96
N LEU A 167 7.09 2.86 -5.71
CA LEU A 167 6.51 3.21 -7.01
C LEU A 167 4.99 3.31 -6.93
N GLY A 168 4.35 2.41 -6.19
CA GLY A 168 2.88 2.33 -6.07
C GLY A 168 2.44 0.92 -5.66
N HIS A 169 1.39 0.40 -6.31
CA HIS A 169 0.82 -0.92 -5.99
C HIS A 169 0.51 -1.73 -7.25
N ILE A 170 0.56 -3.05 -7.10
CA ILE A 170 0.12 -4.01 -8.13
C ILE A 170 -1.20 -4.66 -7.74
N PHE A 171 -2.09 -4.75 -8.72
CA PHE A 171 -3.37 -5.43 -8.64
C PHE A 171 -3.41 -6.53 -9.70
N LYS A 172 -4.04 -7.67 -9.38
CA LYS A 172 -4.11 -8.85 -10.26
C LYS A 172 -5.55 -9.32 -10.38
N GLY A 173 -5.92 -9.89 -11.52
CA GLY A 173 -7.25 -10.50 -11.70
C GLY A 173 -8.36 -9.51 -12.05
N GLU A 174 -8.02 -8.31 -12.51
CA GLU A 174 -8.98 -7.23 -12.81
C GLU A 174 -9.58 -7.32 -14.22
N LYS A 175 -9.05 -8.22 -15.06
CA LYS A 175 -9.54 -8.57 -16.39
C LYS A 175 -9.57 -7.41 -17.39
N PHE A 176 -8.51 -6.60 -17.39
CA PHE A 176 -8.30 -5.54 -18.38
C PHE A 176 -7.94 -6.07 -19.78
N GLY A 177 -7.86 -7.38 -19.98
CA GLY A 177 -7.54 -8.00 -21.27
C GLY A 177 -6.05 -7.93 -21.67
N ASN A 178 -5.19 -7.53 -20.73
CA ASN A 178 -3.74 -7.57 -20.93
C ASN A 178 -3.18 -9.00 -20.69
N PRO A 179 -2.01 -9.36 -21.26
CA PRO A 179 -1.50 -10.73 -21.22
C PRO A 179 -1.26 -11.33 -19.83
N LYS A 180 -0.96 -10.48 -18.82
CA LYS A 180 -0.62 -10.92 -17.47
C LYS A 180 -1.79 -10.81 -16.49
N ASP A 181 -2.87 -10.16 -16.90
CA ASP A 181 -3.99 -9.77 -16.04
C ASP A 181 -3.54 -9.01 -14.77
N GLU A 182 -2.52 -8.16 -14.94
CA GLU A 182 -1.93 -7.34 -13.88
C GLU A 182 -2.11 -5.85 -14.20
N ARG A 183 -2.23 -5.03 -13.16
CA ARG A 183 -2.23 -3.58 -13.22
C ARG A 183 -1.26 -3.03 -12.18
N HIS A 184 -0.14 -2.52 -12.66
CA HIS A 184 0.83 -1.77 -11.88
C HIS A 184 0.38 -0.31 -11.87
N CYS A 185 -0.20 0.13 -10.75
CA CYS A 185 -0.65 1.50 -10.52
C CYS A 185 0.53 2.29 -9.93
N VAL A 186 1.16 3.13 -10.75
CA VAL A 186 2.45 3.77 -10.44
C VAL A 186 2.28 5.27 -10.30
N ASN A 187 2.85 5.87 -9.25
CA ASN A 187 2.90 7.32 -9.12
C ASN A 187 3.74 7.92 -10.27
N SER A 188 3.20 8.90 -10.98
CA SER A 188 3.90 9.61 -12.04
C SER A 188 5.18 10.26 -11.54
N VAL A 189 5.18 10.86 -10.35
CA VAL A 189 6.36 11.51 -9.77
C VAL A 189 7.49 10.51 -9.44
N SER A 190 7.18 9.21 -9.33
CA SER A 190 8.19 8.17 -9.05
C SER A 190 8.98 7.72 -10.27
N ILE A 191 8.58 8.16 -11.47
CA ILE A 191 9.17 7.75 -12.75
C ILE A 191 9.51 8.98 -13.61
N ASN A 192 10.45 8.82 -14.53
CA ASN A 192 10.78 9.77 -15.59
C ASN A 192 10.62 9.06 -16.93
N PHE A 193 10.25 9.78 -17.98
CA PHE A 193 10.15 9.23 -19.34
C PHE A 193 11.31 9.68 -20.23
N GLY A 194 11.91 8.73 -20.96
CA GLY A 194 12.88 8.99 -22.02
C GLY A 194 12.41 8.39 -23.34
N SER A 195 12.37 9.20 -24.40
CA SER A 195 12.14 8.71 -25.76
C SER A 195 13.40 8.04 -26.30
N ASP A 196 13.24 6.92 -27.02
CA ASP A 196 14.35 6.17 -27.61
C ASP A 196 15.11 6.99 -28.68
N ASP A 197 14.51 8.09 -29.17
CA ASP A 197 15.08 9.01 -30.17
C ASP A 197 16.27 9.86 -29.69
N LYS A 198 16.62 9.85 -28.40
CA LYS A 198 17.63 10.78 -27.83
C LYS A 198 19.03 10.20 -27.61
N LYS A 199 19.35 9.02 -28.16
CA LYS A 199 20.67 8.37 -27.94
C LYS A 199 21.71 8.55 -29.05
N GLU A 200 21.44 9.27 -30.15
CA GLU A 200 22.44 9.46 -31.22
C GLU A 200 23.30 10.73 -31.14
N GLU A 201 23.01 11.71 -30.28
CA GLU A 201 23.73 13.00 -30.26
C GLU A 201 24.70 13.22 -29.09
N ALA A 202 25.37 12.16 -28.63
CA ALA A 202 26.50 12.31 -27.72
C ALA A 202 27.64 11.34 -28.10
N LYS A 203 28.36 11.67 -29.17
CA LYS A 203 29.68 11.12 -29.50
C LYS A 203 30.62 12.22 -29.94
#